data_AF-A0AAW1RCS0-F1
#
_entry.id   AF-A0AAW1RCS0-F1
#
_cell.length_a   1.000
_cell.length_b   1.000
_cell.length_c   1.000
_cell.angle_alpha   90.00
_cell.angle_beta   90.00
_cell.angle_gamma   90.00
#
_symmetry.space_group_name_H-M   'P 1'
#
loop_
_entity.id
_entity.type
_entity.pdbx_description
1 polymer ?
#
loop_
_entity_poly.entity_id
_entity_poly.type
_entity_poly.pdbx_seq_one_letter_code
_entity_poly.pdbx_strand_id
1 'polypeptide(L)'
;MEAPPAAGAASGSAIGPPATQNPTVVITGASSGLGLAAAKALADGGQWHVIMACRDFSKAEAAARRLSIPKDSYTVMHLDLAALDSVRAFVDMFRASGRRLDALVCNAAVYLPTAKQPRFTADGFELSAGTNHLGHFLLANLLLPDIQKAPEGSLKRVIIVGSITGNTNTLAGNIPPKASLGDMSGLASGLGEGTTAMIDGLDFDGAKAYKDSKVCNMLTMREMHRRFHDKTGITFASLYPGCIAETGLFREHYSLFKTLFPLFQKHVTKGYVSEEQAGQRLAQVVSDPAMDKSGTYWSWSNEKGSFENQVSEEVSDGAKGQRLWEVSEKLVGLA
;
A
#
# COMPACT_ATOMS: atom_id res chain seq x y z
N MET A 1 -42.47 27.80 -61.46
CA MET A 1 -42.77 26.96 -60.28
C MET A 1 -41.59 25.99 -60.18
N GLU A 2 -40.48 26.48 -59.62
CA GLU A 2 -39.24 25.71 -59.46
C GLU A 2 -39.33 24.87 -58.18
N ALA A 3 -38.96 23.59 -58.28
CA ALA A 3 -38.86 22.69 -57.15
C ALA A 3 -37.57 22.97 -56.36
N PRO A 4 -37.59 22.93 -55.01
CA PRO A 4 -36.41 23.21 -54.20
C PRO A 4 -35.42 22.02 -54.23
N PRO A 5 -34.11 22.26 -54.07
CA PRO A 5 -33.11 21.19 -54.04
C PRO A 5 -33.18 20.40 -52.73
N ALA A 6 -33.01 19.09 -52.85
CA ALA A 6 -33.03 18.14 -51.73
C ALA A 6 -31.84 18.35 -50.79
N ALA A 7 -32.13 18.38 -49.48
CA ALA A 7 -31.16 18.51 -48.40
C ALA A 7 -30.22 17.30 -48.33
N GLY A 8 -28.92 17.57 -48.18
CA GLY A 8 -27.88 16.56 -48.04
C GLY A 8 -28.07 15.70 -46.79
N ALA A 9 -27.92 14.39 -46.97
CA ALA A 9 -27.84 13.43 -45.88
C ALA A 9 -26.55 13.68 -45.08
N ALA A 10 -26.70 14.19 -43.86
CA ALA A 10 -25.63 14.18 -42.88
C ALA A 10 -25.32 12.72 -42.53
N SER A 11 -24.15 12.26 -42.98
CA SER A 11 -23.58 10.97 -42.57
C SER A 11 -23.49 10.96 -41.04
N GLY A 12 -24.25 10.07 -40.42
CA GLY A 12 -24.15 9.82 -38.98
C GLY A 12 -22.70 9.54 -38.63
N SER A 13 -22.12 10.39 -37.77
CA SER A 13 -20.82 10.08 -37.19
C SER A 13 -20.99 8.78 -36.42
N ALA A 14 -20.19 7.79 -36.80
CA ALA A 14 -20.02 6.60 -35.99
C ALA A 14 -19.66 7.06 -34.58
N ILE A 15 -20.53 6.74 -33.61
CA ILE A 15 -20.23 6.86 -32.20
C ILE A 15 -18.96 6.02 -32.01
N GLY A 16 -17.83 6.71 -31.80
CA GLY A 16 -16.55 6.08 -31.53
C GLY A 16 -16.64 5.15 -30.32
N PRO A 17 -15.63 4.29 -30.09
CA PRO A 17 -15.59 3.43 -28.92
C PRO A 17 -15.85 4.25 -27.64
N PRO A 18 -16.54 3.66 -26.64
CA PRO A 18 -16.90 4.38 -25.42
C PRO A 18 -15.65 5.03 -24.82
N ALA A 19 -15.81 6.23 -24.26
CA ALA A 19 -14.75 6.95 -23.55
C ALA A 19 -13.97 5.97 -22.67
N THR A 20 -12.68 5.80 -22.94
CA THR A 20 -11.82 4.89 -22.19
C THR A 20 -11.90 5.28 -20.72
N GLN A 21 -12.43 4.41 -19.86
CA GLN A 21 -12.53 4.70 -18.43
C GLN A 21 -11.16 5.15 -17.91
N ASN A 22 -11.15 6.18 -17.06
CA ASN A 22 -9.95 6.65 -16.38
C ASN A 22 -9.24 5.48 -15.69
N PRO A 23 -7.89 5.41 -15.74
CA PRO A 23 -7.14 4.43 -14.97
C PRO A 23 -7.53 4.50 -13.50
N THR A 24 -7.67 3.34 -12.87
CA THR A 24 -8.17 3.25 -11.51
C THR A 24 -7.10 2.69 -10.58
N VAL A 25 -6.97 3.30 -9.41
CA VAL A 25 -6.05 2.88 -8.36
C VAL A 25 -6.82 2.56 -7.08
N VAL A 26 -6.54 1.39 -6.50
CA VAL A 26 -7.00 1.04 -5.15
C VAL A 26 -5.94 1.47 -4.14
N ILE A 27 -6.32 2.27 -3.14
CA ILE A 27 -5.44 2.68 -2.05
C ILE A 27 -6.06 2.21 -0.73
N THR A 28 -5.39 1.28 -0.05
CA THR A 28 -5.81 0.84 1.28
C THR A 28 -5.48 1.90 2.34
N GLY A 29 -6.40 2.12 3.28
CA GLY A 29 -6.17 3.05 4.40
C GLY A 29 -6.18 4.53 3.98
N ALA A 30 -6.95 4.88 2.95
CA ALA A 30 -7.03 6.23 2.40
C ALA A 30 -7.90 7.22 3.23
N SER A 31 -8.25 6.90 4.49
CA SER A 31 -9.08 7.79 5.34
C SER A 31 -8.28 8.84 6.13
N SER A 32 -6.95 8.75 6.14
CA SER A 32 -6.05 9.68 6.84
C SER A 32 -4.60 9.51 6.39
N GLY A 33 -3.72 10.47 6.73
CA GLY A 33 -2.29 10.34 6.55
C GLY A 33 -1.86 10.17 5.09
N LEU A 34 -0.79 9.40 4.90
CA LEU A 34 -0.17 9.14 3.60
C LEU A 34 -1.17 8.69 2.51
N GLY A 35 -2.04 7.73 2.82
CA GLY A 35 -3.00 7.21 1.86
C GLY A 35 -4.02 8.25 1.40
N LEU A 36 -4.51 9.09 2.32
CA LEU A 36 -5.44 10.19 2.00
C LEU A 36 -4.74 11.28 1.16
N ALA A 37 -3.51 11.64 1.54
CA ALA A 37 -2.74 12.63 0.80
C ALA A 37 -2.40 12.15 -0.63
N ALA A 38 -2.07 10.87 -0.80
CA ALA A 38 -1.87 10.27 -2.12
C ALA A 38 -3.16 10.20 -2.93
N ALA A 39 -4.29 9.83 -2.30
CA ALA A 39 -5.59 9.85 -2.95
C ALA A 39 -5.93 11.26 -3.48
N LYS A 40 -5.68 12.30 -2.68
CA LYS A 40 -5.83 13.69 -3.12
C LYS A 40 -4.90 14.03 -4.29
N ALA A 41 -3.60 13.74 -4.18
CA ALA A 41 -2.63 14.07 -5.23
C ALA A 41 -2.96 13.40 -6.58
N LEU A 42 -3.44 12.14 -6.55
CA LEU A 42 -3.86 11.41 -7.75
C LEU A 42 -5.15 11.98 -8.35
N ALA A 43 -6.12 12.32 -7.50
CA ALA A 43 -7.37 12.95 -7.91
C ALA A 43 -7.16 14.34 -8.52
N ASP A 44 -6.34 15.18 -7.88
CA ASP A 44 -6.00 16.53 -8.38
C ASP A 44 -5.27 16.48 -9.73
N GLY A 45 -4.56 15.38 -10.02
CA GLY A 45 -3.93 15.13 -11.33
C GLY A 45 -4.92 14.83 -12.46
N GLY A 46 -6.22 14.64 -12.16
CA GLY A 46 -7.33 14.56 -13.13
C GLY A 46 -7.41 13.28 -13.97
N GLN A 47 -6.38 12.42 -13.94
CA GLN A 47 -6.32 11.22 -14.78
C GLN A 47 -6.77 9.95 -14.04
N TRP A 48 -6.63 9.90 -12.72
CA TRP A 48 -6.87 8.69 -11.94
C TRP A 48 -8.23 8.72 -11.25
N HIS A 49 -8.90 7.58 -11.23
CA HIS A 49 -10.00 7.33 -10.29
C HIS A 49 -9.48 6.57 -9.08
N VAL A 50 -9.75 7.06 -7.88
CA VAL A 50 -9.22 6.48 -6.64
C VAL A 50 -10.29 5.67 -5.91
N ILE A 51 -10.08 4.37 -5.78
CA ILE A 51 -10.83 3.54 -4.83
C ILE A 51 -10.19 3.69 -3.45
N MET A 52 -10.85 4.46 -2.59
CA MET A 52 -10.45 4.66 -1.20
C MET A 52 -10.93 3.48 -0.36
N ALA A 53 -10.12 2.42 -0.29
CA ALA A 53 -10.44 1.20 0.44
C ALA A 53 -10.20 1.38 1.95
N CYS A 54 -11.27 1.55 2.72
CA CYS A 54 -11.21 1.96 4.13
C CYS A 54 -12.17 1.16 5.00
N ARG A 55 -11.78 0.88 6.25
CA ARG A 55 -12.66 0.24 7.24
C ARG A 55 -13.85 1.12 7.63
N ASP A 56 -13.62 2.42 7.76
CA ASP A 56 -14.66 3.38 8.15
C ASP A 56 -15.04 4.25 6.95
N PHE A 57 -16.20 3.93 6.35
CA PHE A 57 -16.75 4.62 5.20
C PHE A 57 -17.01 6.11 5.49
N SER A 58 -17.68 6.39 6.61
CA SER A 58 -18.08 7.75 7.00
C SER A 58 -16.87 8.65 7.24
N LYS A 59 -15.83 8.11 7.90
CA LYS A 59 -14.57 8.83 8.12
C LYS A 59 -13.86 9.13 6.80
N ALA A 60 -13.79 8.17 5.88
CA ALA A 60 -13.13 8.36 4.58
C ALA A 60 -13.85 9.42 3.74
N GLU A 61 -15.18 9.34 3.65
CA GLU A 61 -16.03 10.34 2.99
C GLU A 61 -15.88 11.75 3.58
N ALA A 62 -15.89 11.87 4.91
CA ALA A 62 -15.68 13.15 5.57
C ALA A 62 -14.28 13.72 5.31
N ALA A 63 -13.25 12.86 5.30
CA ALA A 63 -11.88 13.26 5.03
C ALA A 63 -11.68 13.73 3.57
N ALA A 64 -12.28 13.03 2.60
CA ALA A 64 -12.24 13.42 1.19
C ALA A 64 -12.94 14.78 0.95
N ARG A 65 -14.11 14.99 1.57
CA ARG A 65 -14.80 16.29 1.53
C ARG A 65 -13.99 17.42 2.15
N ARG A 66 -13.35 17.17 3.30
CA ARG A 66 -12.52 18.17 4.00
C ARG A 66 -11.35 18.65 3.15
N LEU A 67 -10.78 17.77 2.33
CA LEU A 67 -9.67 18.12 1.43
C LEU A 67 -10.12 18.50 0.02
N SER A 68 -11.43 18.69 -0.18
CA SER A 68 -12.04 19.07 -1.46
C SER A 68 -11.64 18.16 -2.62
N ILE A 69 -11.51 16.85 -2.38
CA ILE A 69 -11.26 15.88 -3.45
C ILE A 69 -12.52 15.82 -4.34
N PRO A 70 -12.42 15.99 -5.68
CA PRO A 70 -13.57 15.97 -6.58
C PRO A 70 -14.39 14.68 -6.44
N LYS A 71 -15.71 14.78 -6.25
CA LYS A 71 -16.56 13.63 -5.86
C LYS A 71 -16.61 12.53 -6.92
N ASP A 72 -16.43 12.89 -8.18
CA ASP A 72 -16.38 12.01 -9.35
C ASP A 72 -15.02 11.32 -9.54
N SER A 73 -13.97 11.78 -8.85
CA SER A 73 -12.61 11.22 -8.94
C SER A 73 -12.32 10.09 -7.94
N TYR A 74 -13.25 9.77 -7.02
CA TYR A 74 -13.04 8.70 -6.05
C TYR A 74 -14.31 7.91 -5.73
N THR A 75 -14.11 6.71 -5.20
CA THR A 75 -15.18 5.90 -4.60
C THR A 75 -14.65 5.31 -3.30
N VAL A 76 -15.41 5.47 -2.21
CA VAL A 76 -15.08 4.81 -0.94
C VAL A 76 -15.69 3.41 -0.96
N MET A 77 -14.87 2.41 -0.64
CA MET A 77 -15.29 1.01 -0.54
C MET A 77 -14.82 0.44 0.80
N HIS A 78 -15.67 -0.38 1.43
CA HIS A 78 -15.35 -0.98 2.72
C HIS A 78 -14.24 -2.03 2.56
N LEU A 79 -13.18 -1.91 3.37
CA LEU A 79 -12.13 -2.91 3.48
C LEU A 79 -11.59 -2.92 4.91
N ASP A 80 -11.72 -4.06 5.58
CA ASP A 80 -11.01 -4.34 6.82
C ASP A 80 -9.96 -5.41 6.56
N LEU A 81 -8.68 -5.02 6.62
CA LEU A 81 -7.55 -5.94 6.41
C LEU A 81 -7.34 -6.90 7.59
N ALA A 82 -7.97 -6.65 8.73
CA ALA A 82 -7.95 -7.53 9.89
C ALA A 82 -9.06 -8.61 9.84
N ALA A 83 -9.68 -8.82 8.68
CA ALA A 83 -10.64 -9.90 8.43
C ALA A 83 -10.51 -10.39 6.98
N LEU A 84 -10.06 -11.62 6.76
CA LEU A 84 -9.81 -12.13 5.40
C LEU A 84 -11.09 -12.20 4.55
N ASP A 85 -12.25 -12.48 5.16
CA ASP A 85 -13.54 -12.42 4.46
C ASP A 85 -13.91 -11.01 4.01
N SER A 86 -13.52 -9.99 4.77
CA SER A 86 -13.69 -8.57 4.38
C SER A 86 -12.82 -8.23 3.17
N VAL A 87 -11.61 -8.79 3.08
CA VAL A 87 -10.73 -8.66 1.90
C VAL A 87 -11.38 -9.29 0.67
N ARG A 88 -11.94 -10.50 0.79
CA ARG A 88 -12.62 -11.20 -0.31
C ARG A 88 -13.86 -10.43 -0.77
N ALA A 89 -14.69 -9.98 0.17
CA ALA A 89 -15.88 -9.17 -0.12
C ALA A 89 -15.54 -7.84 -0.79
N PHE A 90 -14.44 -7.19 -0.40
CA PHE A 90 -13.95 -5.98 -1.08
C PHE A 90 -13.59 -6.26 -2.55
N VAL A 91 -12.91 -7.37 -2.83
CA VAL A 91 -12.54 -7.76 -4.20
C VAL A 91 -13.79 -7.99 -5.06
N ASP A 92 -14.80 -8.68 -4.52
CA ASP A 92 -16.07 -8.90 -5.22
C ASP A 92 -16.82 -7.59 -5.48
N MET A 93 -16.86 -6.69 -4.51
CA MET A 93 -17.44 -5.35 -4.65
C MET A 93 -16.69 -4.51 -5.69
N PHE A 94 -15.36 -4.56 -5.69
CA PHE A 94 -14.54 -3.88 -6.69
C PHE A 94 -14.84 -4.41 -8.09
N ARG A 95 -14.88 -5.74 -8.28
CA ARG A 95 -15.21 -6.35 -9.58
C ARG A 95 -16.62 -6.01 -10.03
N ALA A 96 -17.59 -6.01 -9.12
CA ALA A 96 -18.97 -5.62 -9.40
C ALA A 96 -19.11 -4.15 -9.84
N SER A 97 -18.16 -3.28 -9.48
CA SER A 97 -18.15 -1.88 -9.95
C SER A 97 -17.89 -1.73 -11.45
N GLY A 98 -17.39 -2.78 -12.12
CA GLY A 98 -17.07 -2.77 -13.56
C GLY A 98 -15.91 -1.86 -13.95
N ARG A 99 -15.16 -1.35 -12.97
CA ARG A 99 -13.96 -0.53 -13.23
C ARG A 99 -12.77 -1.40 -13.58
N ARG A 100 -11.95 -0.93 -14.51
CA ARG A 100 -10.58 -1.44 -14.72
C ARG A 100 -9.74 -1.26 -13.45
N LEU A 101 -8.66 -2.03 -13.27
CA LEU A 101 -7.67 -1.81 -12.21
C LEU A 101 -6.29 -1.63 -12.82
N ASP A 102 -5.64 -0.51 -12.54
CA ASP A 102 -4.33 -0.18 -13.09
C ASP A 102 -3.26 -0.19 -12.01
N ALA A 103 -3.60 0.25 -10.80
CA ALA A 103 -2.68 0.23 -9.69
C ALA A 103 -3.31 -0.25 -8.38
N LEU A 104 -2.52 -0.93 -7.58
CA LEU A 104 -2.84 -1.26 -6.19
C LEU A 104 -1.77 -0.65 -5.27
N VAL A 105 -2.21 0.08 -4.26
CA VAL A 105 -1.37 0.64 -3.20
C VAL A 105 -1.74 0.02 -1.86
N CYS A 106 -0.90 -0.89 -1.38
CA CYS A 106 -0.97 -1.48 -0.05
C CYS A 106 -0.32 -0.52 0.96
N ASN A 107 -1.09 0.47 1.41
CA ASN A 107 -0.63 1.55 2.29
C ASN A 107 -1.03 1.38 3.76
N ALA A 108 -2.23 0.84 4.03
CA ALA A 108 -2.78 0.73 5.37
C ALA A 108 -1.81 0.06 6.35
N ALA A 109 -1.79 0.55 7.59
CA ALA A 109 -1.04 -0.11 8.64
C ALA A 109 -1.64 0.18 10.01
N VAL A 110 -1.45 -0.76 10.92
CA VAL A 110 -1.62 -0.57 12.36
C VAL A 110 -0.26 -0.66 13.03
N TYR A 111 -0.06 0.17 14.05
CA TYR A 111 1.16 0.22 14.85
C TYR A 111 0.77 0.40 16.31
N LEU A 112 1.08 -0.59 17.16
CA LEU A 112 0.75 -0.62 18.58
C LEU A 112 2.01 -0.80 19.44
N PRO A 113 2.96 0.15 19.41
CA PRO A 113 4.27 -0.01 20.03
C PRO A 113 4.25 -0.17 21.55
N THR A 114 3.24 0.38 22.22
CA THR A 114 3.14 0.32 23.68
C THR A 114 2.28 -0.85 24.17
N ALA A 115 1.79 -1.68 23.26
CA ALA A 115 1.00 -2.86 23.60
C ALA A 115 1.86 -3.86 24.39
N LYS A 116 1.40 -4.18 25.61
CA LYS A 116 2.02 -5.20 26.47
C LYS A 116 1.52 -6.61 26.21
N GLN A 117 0.43 -6.73 25.47
CA GLN A 117 -0.24 -7.99 25.15
C GLN A 117 -0.67 -7.94 23.69
N PRO A 118 -0.61 -9.07 22.97
CA PRO A 118 -1.04 -9.12 21.58
C PRO A 118 -2.54 -8.88 21.47
N ARG A 119 -2.94 -8.40 20.29
CA ARG A 119 -4.33 -8.38 19.84
C ARG A 119 -4.42 -9.25 18.61
N PHE A 120 -5.61 -9.75 18.32
CA PHE A 120 -5.81 -10.67 17.21
C PHE A 120 -6.80 -10.12 16.17
N THR A 121 -6.62 -10.53 14.91
CA THR A 121 -7.57 -10.30 13.82
C THR A 121 -8.82 -11.17 13.99
N ALA A 122 -9.83 -10.98 13.14
CA ALA A 122 -11.00 -11.85 13.12
C ALA A 122 -10.64 -13.31 12.83
N ASP A 123 -9.56 -13.53 12.08
CA ASP A 123 -9.02 -14.85 11.72
C ASP A 123 -8.01 -15.40 12.76
N GLY A 124 -7.81 -14.70 13.89
CA GLY A 124 -6.96 -15.15 14.98
C GLY A 124 -5.47 -14.86 14.85
N PHE A 125 -5.02 -14.11 13.84
CA PHE A 125 -3.62 -13.71 13.65
C PHE A 125 -3.23 -12.53 14.54
N GLU A 126 -1.97 -12.40 14.96
CA GLU A 126 -1.49 -11.17 15.60
C GLU A 126 -1.81 -9.96 14.72
N LEU A 127 -2.37 -8.91 15.34
CA LEU A 127 -3.06 -7.82 14.65
C LEU A 127 -2.16 -7.05 13.67
N SER A 128 -0.90 -6.79 14.02
CA SER A 128 0.03 -6.05 13.17
C SER A 128 0.44 -6.85 11.94
N ALA A 129 0.86 -8.11 12.11
CA ALA A 129 1.20 -8.99 11.01
C ALA A 129 -0.03 -9.37 10.16
N GLY A 130 -1.15 -9.67 10.80
CA GLY A 130 -2.42 -9.98 10.16
C GLY A 130 -2.93 -8.83 9.29
N THR A 131 -2.94 -7.60 9.82
CA THR A 131 -3.42 -6.42 9.09
C THR A 131 -2.42 -5.92 8.05
N ASN A 132 -1.16 -5.75 8.44
CA ASN A 132 -0.17 -5.04 7.61
C ASN A 132 0.37 -5.92 6.49
N HIS A 133 0.49 -7.23 6.75
CA HIS A 133 1.05 -8.22 5.83
C HIS A 133 -0.01 -9.18 5.30
N LEU A 134 -0.62 -10.06 6.11
CA LEU A 134 -1.49 -11.15 5.59
C LEU A 134 -2.72 -10.63 4.83
N GLY A 135 -3.42 -9.62 5.35
CA GLY A 135 -4.55 -9.00 4.66
C GLY A 135 -4.15 -8.38 3.32
N HIS A 136 -2.99 -7.72 3.26
CA HIS A 136 -2.46 -7.17 2.00
C HIS A 136 -1.95 -8.25 1.05
N PHE A 137 -1.34 -9.31 1.58
CA PHE A 137 -0.87 -10.45 0.81
C PHE A 137 -2.04 -11.11 0.09
N LEU A 138 -3.15 -11.36 0.79
CA LEU A 138 -4.38 -11.87 0.20
C LEU A 138 -4.93 -10.90 -0.85
N LEU A 139 -5.09 -9.62 -0.48
CA LEU A 139 -5.65 -8.59 -1.36
C LEU A 139 -4.88 -8.49 -2.69
N ALA A 140 -3.55 -8.40 -2.62
CA ALA A 140 -2.71 -8.24 -3.78
C ALA A 140 -2.70 -9.46 -4.69
N ASN A 141 -2.71 -10.67 -4.13
CA ASN A 141 -2.84 -11.91 -4.92
C ASN A 141 -4.21 -12.00 -5.60
N LEU A 142 -5.30 -11.66 -4.90
CA LEU A 142 -6.66 -11.69 -5.46
C LEU A 142 -6.88 -10.66 -6.58
N LEU A 143 -6.28 -9.47 -6.46
CA LEU A 143 -6.41 -8.38 -7.45
C LEU A 143 -5.36 -8.45 -8.58
N LEU A 144 -4.34 -9.29 -8.46
CA LEU A 144 -3.31 -9.42 -9.49
C LEU A 144 -3.89 -9.74 -10.88
N PRO A 145 -4.85 -10.68 -11.05
CA PRO A 145 -5.50 -10.92 -12.34
C PRO A 145 -6.28 -9.71 -12.86
N ASP A 146 -6.83 -8.87 -11.98
CA ASP A 146 -7.59 -7.67 -12.37
C ASP A 146 -6.64 -6.57 -12.90
N ILE A 147 -5.44 -6.43 -12.31
CA ILE A 147 -4.38 -5.55 -12.83
C ILE A 147 -3.86 -6.03 -14.19
N GLN A 148 -3.71 -7.34 -14.38
CA GLN A 148 -3.24 -7.90 -15.65
C GLN A 148 -4.17 -7.54 -16.83
N LYS A 149 -5.49 -7.48 -16.57
CA LYS A 149 -6.52 -7.12 -17.55
C LYS A 149 -6.54 -5.64 -17.95
N ALA A 150 -5.79 -4.78 -17.27
CA ALA A 150 -5.68 -3.39 -17.71
C ALA A 150 -5.18 -3.32 -19.18
N PRO A 151 -5.72 -2.41 -20.00
CA PRO A 151 -5.29 -2.15 -21.37
C PRO A 151 -3.77 -2.07 -21.54
N GLU A 152 -3.31 -2.47 -22.73
CA GLU A 152 -1.90 -2.30 -23.13
C GLU A 152 -1.48 -0.82 -23.05
N GLY A 153 -0.22 -0.57 -22.70
CA GLY A 153 0.30 0.78 -22.47
C GLY A 153 -0.07 1.43 -21.13
N SER A 154 -0.89 0.76 -20.31
CA SER A 154 -1.25 1.27 -18.97
C SER A 154 -0.10 1.12 -17.98
N LEU A 155 -0.01 2.04 -17.02
CA LEU A 155 0.92 1.93 -15.89
C LEU A 155 0.40 0.90 -14.87
N LYS A 156 0.65 -0.38 -15.15
CA LYS A 156 0.24 -1.50 -14.28
C LYS A 156 1.16 -1.61 -13.07
N ARG A 157 0.68 -1.28 -11.87
CA ARG A 157 1.55 -1.18 -10.67
C ARG A 157 0.98 -1.85 -9.44
N VAL A 158 1.82 -2.56 -8.68
CA VAL A 158 1.53 -2.97 -7.30
C VAL A 158 2.59 -2.36 -6.40
N ILE A 159 2.13 -1.48 -5.50
CA ILE A 159 2.98 -0.67 -4.65
C ILE A 159 2.70 -1.05 -3.20
N ILE A 160 3.72 -1.58 -2.51
CA ILE A 160 3.61 -1.97 -1.10
C ILE A 160 4.42 -0.99 -0.26
N VAL A 161 3.74 -0.20 0.56
CA VAL A 161 4.40 0.81 1.41
C VAL A 161 5.27 0.10 2.44
N GLY A 162 6.58 0.31 2.29
CA GLY A 162 7.62 -0.24 3.15
C GLY A 162 7.83 0.61 4.39
N SER A 163 9.05 0.57 4.91
CA SER A 163 9.45 1.32 6.09
C SER A 163 10.97 1.42 6.11
N ILE A 164 11.47 2.46 6.77
CA ILE A 164 12.91 2.63 7.05
C ILE A 164 13.54 1.44 7.80
N THR A 165 12.72 0.59 8.40
CA THR A 165 13.13 -0.65 9.09
C THR A 165 13.71 -1.69 8.15
N GLY A 166 13.42 -1.60 6.85
CA GLY A 166 14.06 -2.42 5.83
C GLY A 166 15.38 -1.85 5.31
N ASN A 167 15.93 -0.80 5.92
CA ASN A 167 17.16 -0.15 5.48
C ASN A 167 18.29 -0.40 6.47
N THR A 168 19.52 -0.56 5.98
CA THR A 168 20.75 -0.58 6.79
C THR A 168 21.43 0.80 6.87
N ASN A 169 21.12 1.69 5.93
CA ASN A 169 21.85 2.95 5.69
C ASN A 169 21.31 4.17 6.47
N THR A 170 20.40 3.97 7.43
CA THR A 170 19.86 5.09 8.24
C THR A 170 19.95 4.82 9.74
N LEU A 171 20.19 5.86 10.53
CA LEU A 171 20.19 5.79 11.99
C LEU A 171 18.82 5.35 12.54
N ALA A 172 17.73 5.81 11.92
CA ALA A 172 16.37 5.49 12.35
C ALA A 172 16.00 4.00 12.14
N GLY A 173 16.49 3.37 11.07
CA GLY A 173 16.30 1.92 10.84
C GLY A 173 17.01 1.03 11.87
N ASN A 174 17.99 1.58 12.60
CA ASN A 174 18.79 0.86 13.58
C ASN A 174 18.32 1.01 15.03
N ILE A 175 17.24 1.76 15.29
CA ILE A 175 16.69 1.95 16.64
C ILE A 175 15.99 0.67 17.12
N PRO A 176 16.37 0.09 18.27
CA PRO A 176 15.71 -1.09 18.85
C PRO A 176 14.21 -0.91 19.13
N PRO A 177 13.41 -1.98 19.18
CA PRO A 177 13.76 -3.35 18.77
C PRO A 177 14.00 -3.44 17.26
N LYS A 178 14.90 -4.32 16.77
CA LYS A 178 15.12 -4.49 15.32
C LYS A 178 14.15 -5.53 14.77
N ALA A 179 13.77 -5.39 13.50
CA ALA A 179 13.04 -6.43 12.80
C ALA A 179 13.92 -7.68 12.65
N SER A 180 13.34 -8.84 12.88
CA SER A 180 13.97 -10.14 12.67
C SER A 180 12.86 -11.18 12.54
N LEU A 181 12.79 -11.82 11.38
CA LEU A 181 11.81 -12.87 11.13
C LEU A 181 12.28 -14.23 11.64
N GLY A 182 13.54 -14.33 12.09
CA GLY A 182 14.14 -15.58 12.56
C GLY A 182 14.03 -16.69 11.51
N ASP A 183 13.59 -17.86 11.93
CA ASP A 183 13.23 -19.00 11.07
C ASP A 183 11.75 -19.00 10.67
N MET A 184 11.01 -17.94 11.00
CA MET A 184 9.55 -17.84 10.81
C MET A 184 8.76 -18.98 11.46
N SER A 185 9.27 -19.59 12.53
CA SER A 185 8.57 -20.68 13.25
C SER A 185 7.20 -20.24 13.75
N GLY A 186 7.08 -19.01 14.26
CA GLY A 186 5.81 -18.49 14.75
C GLY A 186 4.78 -18.20 13.66
N LEU A 187 5.25 -17.72 12.51
CA LEU A 187 4.39 -17.62 11.32
C LEU A 187 3.95 -19.00 10.85
N ALA A 188 4.88 -19.97 10.78
CA ALA A 188 4.58 -21.33 10.35
C ALA A 188 3.62 -22.08 11.30
N SER A 189 3.57 -21.71 12.58
CA SER A 189 2.63 -22.27 13.55
C SER A 189 1.25 -21.59 13.54
N GLY A 190 1.03 -20.58 12.69
CA GLY A 190 -0.26 -19.89 12.57
C GLY A 190 -0.30 -18.45 13.09
N LEU A 191 0.75 -17.96 13.77
CA LEU A 191 0.86 -16.58 14.30
C LEU A 191 -0.38 -16.12 15.09
N GLY A 192 -0.92 -16.97 15.96
CA GLY A 192 -2.25 -16.72 16.50
C GLY A 192 -2.46 -17.09 17.96
N GLU A 193 -3.66 -16.78 18.44
CA GLU A 193 -4.10 -17.07 19.80
C GLU A 193 -3.91 -18.56 20.13
N GLY A 194 -3.20 -18.84 21.24
CA GLY A 194 -2.84 -20.21 21.62
C GLY A 194 -1.55 -20.78 21.00
N THR A 195 -0.87 -20.02 20.14
CA THR A 195 0.47 -20.37 19.61
C THR A 195 1.51 -19.33 20.03
N THR A 196 1.93 -18.46 19.10
CA THR A 196 2.85 -17.35 19.33
C THR A 196 2.39 -16.14 18.54
N ALA A 197 2.61 -14.95 19.09
CA ALA A 197 2.22 -13.68 18.49
C ALA A 197 3.34 -13.02 17.68
N MET A 198 4.54 -13.61 17.64
CA MET A 198 5.67 -13.08 16.88
C MET A 198 6.06 -14.00 15.74
N ILE A 199 6.50 -13.42 14.63
CA ILE A 199 6.85 -14.17 13.41
C ILE A 199 7.99 -15.16 13.67
N ASP A 200 8.99 -14.75 14.46
CA ASP A 200 10.12 -15.57 14.88
C ASP A 200 9.84 -16.48 16.08
N GLY A 201 8.60 -16.48 16.59
CA GLY A 201 8.17 -17.33 17.70
C GLY A 201 8.54 -16.84 19.09
N LEU A 202 9.20 -15.67 19.22
CA LEU A 202 9.62 -15.11 20.50
C LEU A 202 8.48 -14.40 21.26
N ASP A 203 8.81 -13.88 22.44
CA ASP A 203 7.88 -13.09 23.27
C ASP A 203 7.37 -11.85 22.52
N PHE A 204 6.09 -11.52 22.77
CA PHE A 204 5.43 -10.41 22.10
C PHE A 204 6.07 -9.04 22.43
N ASP A 205 6.40 -8.30 21.38
CA ASP A 205 6.77 -6.89 21.44
C ASP A 205 6.03 -6.16 20.32
N GLY A 206 5.11 -5.24 20.68
CA GLY A 206 4.27 -4.54 19.71
C GLY A 206 5.03 -3.64 18.74
N ALA A 207 6.19 -3.11 19.16
CA ALA A 207 7.04 -2.33 18.26
C ALA A 207 7.77 -3.24 17.27
N LYS A 208 8.29 -4.38 17.73
CA LYS A 208 8.93 -5.39 16.88
C LYS A 208 7.92 -6.00 15.90
N ALA A 209 6.72 -6.36 16.34
CA ALA A 209 5.67 -6.96 15.50
C ALA A 209 5.34 -6.07 14.27
N TYR A 210 5.23 -4.76 14.48
CA TYR A 210 5.10 -3.82 13.37
C TYR A 210 6.31 -3.83 12.43
N LYS A 211 7.53 -3.76 12.97
CA LYS A 211 8.74 -3.74 12.15
C LYS A 211 8.90 -5.03 11.33
N ASP A 212 8.60 -6.19 11.94
CA ASP A 212 8.57 -7.50 11.28
C ASP A 212 7.52 -7.52 10.15
N SER A 213 6.31 -7.00 10.40
CA SER A 213 5.27 -6.90 9.38
C SER A 213 5.70 -6.04 8.18
N LYS A 214 6.51 -4.99 8.41
CA LYS A 214 7.05 -4.15 7.34
C LYS A 214 8.18 -4.82 6.56
N VAL A 215 8.99 -5.65 7.20
CA VAL A 215 9.94 -6.52 6.48
C VAL A 215 9.19 -7.53 5.62
N CYS A 216 8.10 -8.12 6.12
CA CYS A 216 7.26 -9.03 5.35
C CYS A 216 6.66 -8.35 4.10
N ASN A 217 6.22 -7.10 4.21
CA ASN A 217 5.77 -6.31 3.07
C ASN A 217 6.85 -6.14 1.99
N MET A 218 8.09 -5.88 2.40
CA MET A 218 9.19 -5.69 1.46
C MET A 218 9.62 -7.00 0.80
N LEU A 219 9.67 -8.10 1.56
CA LEU A 219 9.88 -9.45 1.01
C LEU A 219 8.76 -9.86 0.05
N THR A 220 7.50 -9.56 0.38
CA THR A 220 6.35 -9.82 -0.50
C THR A 220 6.49 -9.09 -1.82
N MET A 221 6.86 -7.80 -1.81
CA MET A 221 7.09 -7.04 -3.03
C MET A 221 8.16 -7.69 -3.91
N ARG A 222 9.29 -8.10 -3.30
CA ARG A 222 10.39 -8.76 -4.01
C ARG A 222 9.98 -10.10 -4.61
N GLU A 223 9.20 -10.89 -3.87
CA GLU A 223 8.67 -12.15 -4.39
C GLU A 223 7.64 -11.94 -5.50
N MET A 224 6.77 -10.92 -5.40
CA MET A 224 5.85 -10.60 -6.50
C MET A 224 6.60 -10.18 -7.76
N HIS A 225 7.63 -9.34 -7.63
CA HIS A 225 8.54 -9.02 -8.73
C HIS A 225 9.13 -10.30 -9.34
N ARG A 226 9.78 -11.13 -8.53
CA ARG A 226 10.44 -12.37 -8.97
C ARG A 226 9.47 -13.36 -9.64
N ARG A 227 8.23 -13.47 -9.15
CA ARG A 227 7.25 -14.46 -9.60
C ARG A 227 6.47 -14.01 -10.83
N PHE A 228 6.20 -12.71 -10.95
CA PHE A 228 5.18 -12.21 -11.87
C PHE A 228 5.65 -11.11 -12.83
N HIS A 229 6.71 -10.35 -12.54
CA HIS A 229 7.09 -9.19 -13.37
C HIS A 229 7.30 -9.58 -14.83
N ASP A 230 8.22 -10.51 -15.10
CA ASP A 230 8.60 -10.93 -16.46
C ASP A 230 7.42 -11.53 -17.25
N LYS A 231 6.42 -12.08 -16.55
CA LYS A 231 5.24 -12.72 -17.17
C LYS A 231 4.09 -11.77 -17.43
N THR A 232 4.00 -10.68 -16.68
CA THR A 232 2.80 -9.82 -16.63
C THR A 232 3.07 -8.39 -17.06
N GLY A 233 4.34 -7.96 -17.06
CA GLY A 233 4.73 -6.57 -17.26
C GLY A 233 4.31 -5.65 -16.11
N ILE A 234 3.75 -6.17 -15.01
CA ILE A 234 3.35 -5.36 -13.85
C ILE A 234 4.61 -4.92 -13.10
N THR A 235 4.70 -3.63 -12.80
CA THR A 235 5.75 -3.08 -11.95
C THR A 235 5.37 -3.32 -10.48
N PHE A 236 6.23 -4.05 -9.77
CA PHE A 236 6.12 -4.23 -8.33
C PHE A 236 7.16 -3.35 -7.66
N ALA A 237 6.71 -2.46 -6.77
CA ALA A 237 7.60 -1.54 -6.09
C ALA A 237 7.25 -1.39 -4.62
N SER A 238 8.25 -1.04 -3.82
CA SER A 238 8.05 -0.56 -2.46
C SER A 238 8.53 0.89 -2.37
N LEU A 239 8.14 1.59 -1.32
CA LEU A 239 8.69 2.91 -1.05
C LEU A 239 8.77 3.23 0.44
N TYR A 240 9.66 4.17 0.76
CA TYR A 240 9.64 4.92 2.00
C TYR A 240 9.56 6.42 1.65
N PRO A 241 8.41 7.08 1.90
CA PRO A 241 8.21 8.44 1.46
C PRO A 241 8.92 9.47 2.34
N GLY A 242 9.55 9.06 3.44
CA GLY A 242 10.12 9.93 4.46
C GLY A 242 9.44 9.78 5.83
N CYS A 243 9.96 10.46 6.83
CA CYS A 243 9.42 10.41 8.19
C CYS A 243 8.23 11.38 8.30
N ILE A 244 7.02 10.83 8.44
CA ILE A 244 5.78 11.60 8.55
C ILE A 244 5.34 11.64 10.01
N ALA A 245 5.81 12.64 10.77
CA ALA A 245 5.61 12.71 12.21
C ALA A 245 4.16 13.07 12.62
N GLU A 246 3.38 13.67 11.71
CA GLU A 246 2.02 14.16 11.98
C GLU A 246 0.94 13.08 11.83
N THR A 247 1.30 11.90 11.32
CA THR A 247 0.32 10.86 11.01
C THR A 247 -0.28 10.22 12.26
N GLY A 248 -1.50 9.72 12.10
CA GLY A 248 -2.17 8.95 13.14
C GLY A 248 -1.49 7.65 13.55
N LEU A 249 -0.48 7.19 12.80
CA LEU A 249 0.24 5.95 13.04
C LEU A 249 1.12 6.03 14.30
N PHE A 250 1.69 7.20 14.61
CA PHE A 250 2.61 7.38 15.75
C PHE A 250 1.94 7.99 16.99
N ARG A 251 0.60 7.95 17.08
CA ARG A 251 -0.19 8.61 18.14
C ARG A 251 0.21 8.19 19.55
N GLU A 252 0.63 6.94 19.78
CA GLU A 252 1.07 6.47 21.10
C GLU A 252 2.37 7.12 21.58
N HIS A 253 3.20 7.61 20.66
CA HIS A 253 4.43 8.32 21.00
C HIS A 253 4.25 9.84 21.08
N TYR A 254 3.10 10.40 20.70
CA TYR A 254 2.93 11.84 20.44
C TYR A 254 3.28 12.77 21.62
N SER A 255 3.17 12.31 22.88
CA SER A 255 3.58 13.14 24.03
C SER A 255 5.10 13.14 24.22
N LEU A 256 5.76 11.98 24.13
CA LEU A 256 7.23 11.87 24.20
C LEU A 256 7.91 12.49 22.96
N PHE A 257 7.29 12.31 21.79
CA PHE A 257 7.62 12.93 20.50
C PHE A 257 7.22 14.41 20.40
N LYS A 258 6.56 15.02 21.37
CA LYS A 258 6.43 16.49 21.39
C LYS A 258 7.56 17.15 22.18
N THR A 259 8.03 16.49 23.23
CA THR A 259 8.94 17.09 24.21
C THR A 259 10.43 16.89 23.87
N LEU A 260 10.82 15.72 23.36
CA LEU A 260 12.21 15.43 22.97
C LEU A 260 12.51 15.75 21.49
N PHE A 261 11.45 15.87 20.70
CA PHE A 261 11.51 15.82 19.25
C PHE A 261 11.94 17.11 18.55
N PRO A 262 11.75 18.33 19.09
CA PRO A 262 12.30 19.54 18.48
C PRO A 262 13.84 19.56 18.46
N LEU A 263 14.48 18.98 19.49
CA LEU A 263 15.93 18.83 19.57
C LEU A 263 16.45 17.70 18.66
N PHE A 264 15.69 16.60 18.56
CA PHE A 264 15.92 15.50 17.62
C PHE A 264 15.73 15.95 16.15
N GLN A 265 14.76 16.82 15.88
CA GLN A 265 14.49 17.39 14.56
C GLN A 265 15.62 18.29 14.08
N LYS A 266 16.14 19.15 14.98
CA LYS A 266 17.19 20.11 14.66
C LYS A 266 18.55 19.46 14.34
N HIS A 267 18.84 18.26 14.86
CA HIS A 267 20.17 17.63 14.72
C HIS A 267 20.18 16.24 14.09
N VAL A 268 19.04 15.54 13.94
CA VAL A 268 18.98 14.13 13.49
C VAL A 268 18.04 13.91 12.30
N THR A 269 16.90 14.60 12.19
CA THR A 269 15.89 14.30 11.14
C THR A 269 16.05 15.12 9.85
N LYS A 270 17.13 14.91 9.10
CA LYS A 270 17.22 15.41 7.70
C LYS A 270 16.20 14.77 6.73
N GLY A 271 15.22 13.98 7.22
CA GLY A 271 14.26 13.20 6.43
C GLY A 271 12.79 13.39 6.81
N TYR A 272 12.43 14.47 7.51
CA TYR A 272 11.03 14.83 7.77
C TYR A 272 10.32 15.23 6.47
N VAL A 273 9.05 14.84 6.33
CA VAL A 273 8.17 15.29 5.25
C VAL A 273 6.76 15.52 5.76
N SER A 274 6.06 16.49 5.17
CA SER A 274 4.63 16.69 5.41
C SER A 274 3.80 15.53 4.84
N GLU A 275 2.58 15.33 5.33
CA GLU A 275 1.65 14.35 4.76
C GLU A 275 1.41 14.61 3.26
N GLU A 276 1.27 15.87 2.87
CA GLU A 276 1.08 16.28 1.47
C GLU A 276 2.27 15.88 0.60
N GLN A 277 3.50 16.22 1.01
CA GLN A 277 4.70 15.88 0.25
C GLN A 277 4.89 14.36 0.16
N ALA A 278 4.61 13.63 1.24
CA ALA A 278 4.65 12.17 1.25
C ALA A 278 3.58 11.57 0.31
N GLY A 279 2.38 12.16 0.28
CA GLY A 279 1.30 11.80 -0.65
C GLY A 279 1.68 12.02 -2.11
N GLN A 280 2.32 13.17 -2.42
CA GLN A 280 2.85 13.45 -3.76
C GLN A 280 3.91 12.43 -4.19
N ARG A 281 4.81 12.03 -3.28
CA ARG A 281 5.81 10.98 -3.55
C ARG A 281 5.17 9.63 -3.86
N LEU A 282 4.17 9.24 -3.08
CA LEU A 282 3.42 8.01 -3.34
C LEU A 282 2.64 8.09 -4.66
N ALA A 283 1.98 9.21 -4.95
CA ALA A 283 1.33 9.46 -6.23
C ALA A 283 2.33 9.39 -7.40
N GLN A 284 3.54 9.93 -7.24
CA GLN A 284 4.61 9.82 -8.24
C GLN A 284 4.93 8.35 -8.55
N VAL A 285 5.11 7.49 -7.54
CA VAL A 285 5.34 6.04 -7.77
C VAL A 285 4.16 5.38 -8.46
N VAL A 286 2.93 5.89 -8.32
CA VAL A 286 1.74 5.36 -9.01
C VAL A 286 1.65 5.85 -10.46
N SER A 287 1.88 7.13 -10.71
CA SER A 287 1.46 7.78 -11.96
C SER A 287 2.58 8.24 -12.87
N ASP A 288 3.82 8.35 -12.39
CA ASP A 288 4.95 8.85 -13.18
C ASP A 288 5.56 7.72 -14.02
N PRO A 289 5.55 7.78 -15.36
CA PRO A 289 6.17 6.77 -16.22
C PRO A 289 7.65 6.55 -15.95
N ALA A 290 8.38 7.54 -15.39
CA ALA A 290 9.79 7.39 -15.03
C ALA A 290 10.04 6.47 -13.81
N MET A 291 8.98 6.14 -13.06
CA MET A 291 9.03 5.22 -11.92
C MET A 291 8.65 3.78 -12.34
N ASP A 292 9.16 3.32 -13.48
CA ASP A 292 8.80 2.05 -14.13
C ASP A 292 9.59 0.84 -13.63
N LYS A 293 10.79 1.04 -13.09
CA LYS A 293 11.66 -0.05 -12.62
C LYS A 293 10.99 -0.90 -11.52
N SER A 294 10.76 -2.17 -11.84
CA SER A 294 10.21 -3.17 -10.90
C SER A 294 11.28 -3.74 -9.97
N GLY A 295 10.83 -4.28 -8.83
CA GLY A 295 11.70 -4.82 -7.79
C GLY A 295 12.37 -3.73 -6.95
N THR A 296 12.04 -2.47 -7.21
CA THR A 296 12.69 -1.30 -6.62
C THR A 296 12.03 -0.90 -5.30
N TYR A 297 12.87 -0.44 -4.38
CA TYR A 297 12.46 0.24 -3.17
C TYR A 297 12.81 1.72 -3.27
N TRP A 298 11.80 2.54 -3.54
CA TRP A 298 11.97 3.98 -3.78
C TRP A 298 12.13 4.77 -2.48
N SER A 299 13.07 5.71 -2.49
CA SER A 299 13.26 6.71 -1.43
C SER A 299 13.53 8.07 -2.06
N TRP A 300 13.50 9.13 -1.24
CA TRP A 300 13.73 10.50 -1.69
C TRP A 300 14.80 11.20 -0.87
N SER A 301 15.58 12.04 -1.53
CA SER A 301 16.50 12.99 -0.90
C SER A 301 16.27 14.38 -1.45
N ASN A 302 16.65 15.40 -0.68
CA ASN A 302 16.52 16.80 -1.11
C ASN A 302 17.45 17.13 -2.29
N GLU A 303 18.51 16.35 -2.50
CA GLU A 303 19.54 16.62 -3.51
C GLU A 303 19.27 15.92 -4.85
N LYS A 304 18.72 14.69 -4.82
CA LYS A 304 18.62 13.82 -6.01
C LYS A 304 17.19 13.51 -6.43
N GLY A 305 16.18 13.97 -5.69
CA GLY A 305 14.80 13.56 -5.91
C GLY A 305 14.59 12.09 -5.54
N SER A 306 13.81 11.36 -6.34
CA SER A 306 13.60 9.92 -6.16
C SER A 306 14.85 9.11 -6.54
N PHE A 307 15.13 8.05 -5.79
CA PHE A 307 16.21 7.12 -6.08
C PHE A 307 15.89 5.71 -5.59
N GLU A 308 16.55 4.71 -6.19
CA GLU A 308 16.51 3.32 -5.71
C GLU A 308 17.36 3.18 -4.45
N ASN A 309 16.74 2.74 -3.37
CA ASN A 309 17.37 2.63 -2.07
C ASN A 309 17.84 1.19 -1.80
N GLN A 310 18.82 1.07 -0.91
CA GLN A 310 19.31 -0.21 -0.44
C GLN A 310 18.33 -0.84 0.55
N VAL A 311 18.25 -2.17 0.51
CA VAL A 311 17.46 -2.98 1.44
C VAL A 311 18.38 -3.70 2.42
N SER A 312 17.86 -4.09 3.59
CA SER A 312 18.59 -4.83 4.62
C SER A 312 18.86 -6.27 4.20
N GLU A 313 19.79 -6.93 4.89
CA GLU A 313 20.09 -8.36 4.71
C GLU A 313 18.83 -9.22 4.88
N GLU A 314 18.00 -8.90 5.88
CA GLU A 314 16.72 -9.57 6.13
C GLU A 314 15.77 -9.51 4.92
N VAL A 315 15.77 -8.38 4.20
CA VAL A 315 14.90 -8.15 3.03
C VAL A 315 15.54 -8.66 1.73
N SER A 316 16.88 -8.74 1.65
CA SER A 316 17.58 -9.25 0.48
C SER A 316 17.65 -10.78 0.42
N ASP A 317 17.38 -11.47 1.54
CA ASP A 317 17.36 -12.93 1.64
C ASP A 317 16.21 -13.56 0.83
N GLY A 318 16.57 -14.15 -0.31
CA GLY A 318 15.62 -14.81 -1.21
C GLY A 318 15.00 -16.08 -0.63
N ALA A 319 15.69 -16.80 0.26
CA ALA A 319 15.15 -18.00 0.90
C ALA A 319 14.07 -17.63 1.93
N LYS A 320 14.30 -16.55 2.69
CA LYS A 320 13.26 -15.98 3.57
C LYS A 320 12.07 -15.48 2.77
N GLY A 321 12.29 -14.80 1.63
CA GLY A 321 11.21 -14.38 0.75
C GLY A 321 10.33 -15.55 0.29
N GLN A 322 10.93 -16.63 -0.21
CA GLN A 322 10.21 -17.82 -0.66
C GLN A 322 9.43 -18.49 0.48
N ARG A 323 10.05 -18.71 1.64
CA ARG A 323 9.40 -19.30 2.81
C ARG A 323 8.25 -18.43 3.33
N LEU A 324 8.44 -17.11 3.41
CA LEU A 324 7.38 -16.18 3.79
C LEU A 324 6.17 -16.31 2.87
N TRP A 325 6.42 -16.36 1.55
CA TRP A 325 5.37 -16.52 0.54
C TRP A 325 4.56 -17.80 0.75
N GLU A 326 5.23 -18.95 0.81
CA GLU A 326 4.60 -20.27 0.94
C GLU A 326 3.79 -20.42 2.22
N VAL A 327 4.29 -19.91 3.34
CA VAL A 327 3.56 -19.93 4.61
C VAL A 327 2.36 -18.97 4.53
N SER A 328 2.55 -17.77 3.98
CA SER A 328 1.46 -16.79 3.85
C SER A 328 0.32 -17.32 2.98
N GLU A 329 0.60 -17.99 1.85
CA GLU A 329 -0.42 -18.61 0.99
C GLU A 329 -1.31 -19.59 1.77
N LYS A 330 -0.71 -20.43 2.62
CA LYS A 330 -1.47 -21.37 3.46
C LYS A 330 -2.33 -20.63 4.48
N LEU A 331 -1.76 -19.65 5.18
CA LEU A 331 -2.47 -18.91 6.23
C LEU A 331 -3.67 -18.12 5.68
N VAL A 332 -3.57 -17.58 4.46
CA VAL A 332 -4.68 -16.82 3.87
C VAL A 332 -5.63 -17.67 3.02
N GLY A 333 -5.41 -19.00 2.94
CA GLY A 333 -6.24 -19.92 2.17
C GLY A 333 -6.14 -19.70 0.66
N LEU A 334 -4.92 -19.56 0.14
CA LEU A 334 -4.60 -19.56 -1.29
C LEU A 334 -3.92 -20.86 -1.76
N ALA A 335 -3.38 -21.67 -0.84
CA ALA A 335 -2.74 -22.95 -1.08
C ALA A 335 -3.51 -24.13 -0.45
#